data_AF-A0A192A7I6-F1
#
_entry.id   AF-A0A192A7I6-F1
#
_cell.length_a   1.000
_cell.length_b   1.000
_cell.length_c   1.000
_cell.angle_alpha   90.00
_cell.angle_beta   90.00
_cell.angle_gamma   90.00
#
_symmetry.space_group_name_H-M   'P 1'
#
loop_
_entity.id
_entity.type
_entity.pdbx_description
1 polymer ?
#
loop_
_entity_poly.entity_id
_entity_poly.type
_entity_poly.pdbx_seq_one_letter_code
_entity_poly.pdbx_strand_id
1 'polypeptide(L)'
;MQFKVLRNQPSIAFNPLACASEDTLAELLRQMSAHVGDSLDHLAEIDDQLEALVPALVELRETGHLKLNMAVLASYGTLDGFMRLADDERLTPLSRARCAAIRNRLLVHGLKALFRNA
;
A
#
# COMPACT_ATOMS: atom_id res chain seq x y z
N MET A 1 -54.81 7.82 -0.07
CA MET A 1 -53.62 6.99 0.20
C MET A 1 -52.39 7.85 0.00
N GLN A 2 -51.73 8.30 1.07
CA GLN A 2 -50.54 9.16 0.98
C GLN A 2 -49.28 8.28 1.01
N PHE A 3 -48.49 8.32 -0.05
CA PHE A 3 -47.18 7.67 -0.13
C PHE A 3 -46.20 8.42 0.78
N LYS A 4 -45.72 7.73 1.82
CA LYS A 4 -44.68 8.23 2.73
C LYS A 4 -43.34 8.12 2.01
N VAL A 5 -42.77 9.25 1.61
CA VAL A 5 -41.41 9.34 1.07
C VAL A 5 -40.43 8.88 2.14
N LEU A 6 -39.84 7.69 1.95
CA LEU A 6 -38.73 7.20 2.76
C LEU A 6 -37.53 8.12 2.51
N ARG A 7 -37.23 8.97 3.49
CA ARG A 7 -36.02 9.80 3.50
C ARG A 7 -34.81 8.89 3.34
N ASN A 8 -34.04 9.14 2.28
CA ASN A 8 -32.74 8.55 2.01
C ASN A 8 -31.82 8.85 3.20
N GLN A 9 -31.59 7.87 4.08
CA GLN A 9 -30.62 8.03 5.17
C GLN A 9 -29.23 8.13 4.54
N PRO A 10 -28.40 9.13 4.92
CA PRO A 10 -27.02 9.15 4.48
C PRO A 10 -26.32 7.92 5.04
N SER A 11 -25.91 7.01 4.16
CA SER A 11 -25.02 5.91 4.53
C SER A 11 -23.73 6.54 5.05
N ILE A 12 -23.48 6.43 6.36
CA ILE A 12 -22.21 6.84 6.95
C ILE A 12 -21.14 5.94 6.32
N ALA A 13 -20.35 6.48 5.41
CA ALA A 13 -19.24 5.77 4.81
C ALA A 13 -18.16 5.59 5.89
N PHE A 14 -18.16 4.43 6.54
CA PHE A 14 -17.15 4.08 7.53
C PHE A 14 -15.83 3.73 6.81
N ASN A 15 -14.81 4.57 7.00
CA ASN A 15 -13.47 4.30 6.47
C ASN A 15 -12.53 3.90 7.62
N PRO A 16 -12.32 2.59 7.86
CA PRO A 16 -11.46 2.12 8.96
C PRO A 16 -10.00 2.52 8.79
N LEU A 17 -9.56 2.85 7.57
CA LEU A 17 -8.17 3.19 7.27
C LEU A 17 -7.84 4.67 7.52
N ALA A 18 -8.84 5.50 7.80
CA ALA A 18 -8.66 6.93 8.05
C ALA A 18 -7.74 7.20 9.25
N CYS A 19 -7.74 6.30 10.24
CA CYS A 19 -6.93 6.42 11.46
C CYS A 19 -6.20 5.12 11.83
N ALA A 20 -6.05 4.16 10.91
CA ALA A 20 -5.39 2.89 11.19
C ALA A 20 -3.92 3.10 11.58
N SER A 21 -3.39 2.33 12.54
CA SER A 21 -1.96 2.37 12.85
C SER A 21 -1.12 1.76 11.71
N GLU A 22 0.18 2.05 11.69
CA GLU A 22 1.14 1.38 10.80
C GLU A 22 1.04 -0.15 10.95
N ASP A 23 1.06 -0.66 12.19
CA ASP A 23 0.94 -2.10 12.47
C ASP A 23 -0.34 -2.70 11.89
N THR A 24 -1.46 -1.98 11.99
CA THR A 24 -2.75 -2.44 11.45
C THR A 24 -2.71 -2.51 9.93
N LEU A 25 -2.09 -1.52 9.27
CA LEU A 25 -1.95 -1.49 7.81
C LEU A 25 -0.97 -2.57 7.32
N ALA A 26 0.13 -2.78 8.03
CA ALA A 26 1.11 -3.81 7.72
C ALA A 26 0.48 -5.20 7.81
N GLU A 27 -0.24 -5.50 8.89
CA GLU A 27 -0.91 -6.78 9.08
C GLU A 27 -2.00 -7.01 8.02
N LEU A 28 -2.80 -5.98 7.71
CA LEU A 28 -3.81 -6.07 6.66
C LEU A 28 -3.18 -6.39 5.29
N LEU A 29 -2.14 -5.66 4.90
CA LEU A 29 -1.45 -5.89 3.64
C LEU A 29 -0.77 -7.26 3.61
N ARG A 30 -0.19 -7.71 4.74
CA ARG A 30 0.39 -9.05 4.85
C ARG A 30 -0.67 -10.13 4.66
N GLN A 31 -1.87 -9.98 5.24
CA GLN A 31 -2.99 -10.91 5.04
C GLN A 31 -3.50 -10.93 3.58
N MET A 32 -3.52 -9.76 2.93
CA MET A 32 -3.85 -9.67 1.50
C MET A 32 -2.80 -10.37 0.62
N SER A 33 -1.52 -10.25 0.97
CA SER A 33 -0.40 -10.86 0.23
C SER A 33 -0.18 -12.34 0.54
N ALA A 34 -0.64 -12.85 1.69
CA ALA A 34 -0.49 -14.24 2.12
C ALA A 34 -1.09 -15.27 1.14
N HIS A 35 -1.94 -14.84 0.20
CA HIS A 35 -2.55 -15.71 -0.80
C HIS A 35 -1.71 -15.84 -2.10
N VAL A 36 -0.57 -15.15 -2.20
CA VAL A 36 0.19 -14.98 -3.47
C VAL A 36 1.41 -15.93 -3.57
N GLY A 37 1.91 -16.51 -2.48
CA GLY A 37 2.97 -17.52 -2.58
C GLY A 37 3.47 -18.11 -1.26
N ASP A 38 3.73 -19.42 -1.25
CA ASP A 38 4.15 -20.20 -0.07
C ASP A 38 5.69 -20.26 0.13
N SER A 39 6.49 -19.53 -0.67
CA SER A 39 7.96 -19.59 -0.54
C SER A 39 8.47 -18.56 0.48
N LEU A 40 9.47 -18.97 1.28
CA LEU A 40 10.11 -18.10 2.28
C LEU A 40 10.76 -16.86 1.65
N ASP A 41 11.29 -16.98 0.43
CA ASP A 41 11.87 -15.86 -0.32
C ASP A 41 10.79 -14.82 -0.69
N HIS A 42 9.58 -15.26 -1.03
CA HIS A 42 8.46 -14.35 -1.31
C HIS A 42 7.96 -13.64 -0.05
N LEU A 43 7.95 -14.31 1.09
CA LEU A 43 7.55 -13.69 2.37
C LEU A 43 8.54 -12.61 2.81
N ALA A 44 9.85 -12.86 2.67
CA ALA A 44 10.87 -11.87 2.97
C ALA A 44 10.78 -10.64 2.04
N GLU A 45 10.49 -10.87 0.76
CA GLU A 45 10.29 -9.79 -0.22
C GLU A 45 9.04 -8.96 0.09
N ILE A 46 7.93 -9.60 0.49
CA ILE A 46 6.72 -8.90 0.95
C ILE A 46 7.03 -8.04 2.16
N ASP A 47 7.75 -8.56 3.15
CA ASP A 47 8.08 -7.81 4.37
C ASP A 47 8.95 -6.58 4.08
N ASP A 48 9.97 -6.71 3.24
CA ASP A 48 10.80 -5.60 2.76
C ASP A 48 9.95 -4.52 2.06
N GLN A 49 8.96 -4.92 1.26
CA GLN A 49 8.04 -3.99 0.59
C GLN A 49 7.12 -3.28 1.59
N LEU A 50 6.57 -4.00 2.56
CA LEU A 50 5.70 -3.43 3.59
C LEU A 50 6.45 -2.42 4.46
N GLU A 51 7.73 -2.68 4.77
CA GLU A 51 8.58 -1.80 5.56
C GLU A 51 8.74 -0.40 4.95
N ALA A 52 8.69 -0.30 3.63
CA ALA A 52 8.72 0.99 2.92
C ALA A 52 7.32 1.53 2.60
N LEU A 53 6.38 0.66 2.20
CA LEU A 53 5.05 1.04 1.75
C LEU A 53 4.21 1.63 2.88
N VAL A 54 4.19 0.97 4.05
CA VAL A 54 3.29 1.35 5.15
C VAL A 54 3.62 2.72 5.73
N PRO A 55 4.88 3.04 6.09
CA PRO A 55 5.22 4.37 6.62
C PRO A 55 4.94 5.48 5.61
N ALA A 56 5.19 5.26 4.32
CA ALA A 56 4.92 6.23 3.28
C ALA A 56 3.41 6.51 3.11
N LEU A 57 2.55 5.49 3.17
CA LEU A 57 1.10 5.66 3.13
C LEU A 57 0.57 6.40 4.37
N VAL A 58 1.11 6.10 5.54
CA VAL A 58 0.76 6.79 6.79
C VAL A 58 1.20 8.25 6.75
N GLU A 59 2.41 8.53 6.29
CA GLU A 59 2.93 9.88 6.15
C GLU A 59 2.07 10.73 5.20
N LEU A 60 1.74 10.22 4.01
CA LEU A 60 0.89 10.93 3.06
C LEU A 60 -0.53 11.14 3.60
N ARG A 61 -1.03 10.23 4.43
CA ARG A 61 -2.32 10.38 5.10
C ARG A 61 -2.26 11.49 6.16
N GLU A 62 -1.26 11.47 7.02
CA GLU A 62 -1.13 12.40 8.15
C GLU A 62 -0.83 13.84 7.71
N THR A 63 -0.10 13.99 6.62
CA THR A 63 0.12 15.29 5.95
C THR A 63 -1.09 15.77 5.14
N GLY A 64 -2.15 14.95 5.02
CA GLY A 64 -3.37 15.28 4.29
C GLY A 64 -3.25 15.19 2.76
N HIS A 65 -2.14 14.66 2.24
CA HIS A 65 -1.90 14.45 0.82
C HIS A 65 -2.63 13.23 0.24
N LEU A 66 -3.09 12.32 1.10
CA LEU A 66 -3.77 11.09 0.72
C LEU A 66 -4.97 10.79 1.63
N LYS A 67 -6.13 10.53 1.04
CA LYS A 67 -7.28 9.96 1.75
C LYS A 67 -7.24 8.45 1.67
N LEU A 68 -6.54 7.82 2.62
CA LEU A 68 -6.35 6.38 2.63
C LEU A 68 -7.68 5.64 2.79
N ASN A 69 -8.01 4.76 1.84
CA ASN A 69 -9.16 3.85 1.85
C ASN A 69 -8.75 2.55 1.15
N MET A 70 -9.60 1.52 1.17
CA MET A 70 -9.24 0.20 0.61
C MET A 70 -8.85 0.24 -0.87
N ALA A 71 -9.50 1.08 -1.69
CA ALA A 71 -9.17 1.20 -3.11
C ALA A 71 -7.79 1.83 -3.32
N VAL A 72 -7.47 2.87 -2.53
CA VAL A 72 -6.15 3.51 -2.53
C VAL A 72 -5.09 2.53 -2.05
N LEU A 73 -5.34 1.82 -0.94
CA LEU A 73 -4.42 0.83 -0.39
C LEU A 73 -4.13 -0.27 -1.42
N ALA A 74 -5.16 -0.81 -2.06
CA ALA A 74 -5.01 -1.81 -3.11
C ALA A 74 -4.24 -1.27 -4.33
N SER A 75 -4.47 -0.01 -4.72
CA SER A 75 -3.73 0.62 -5.82
C SER A 75 -2.24 0.71 -5.52
N TYR A 76 -1.86 1.14 -4.32
CA TYR A 76 -0.45 1.27 -3.92
C TYR A 76 0.20 -0.08 -3.57
N GLY A 77 -0.58 -1.11 -3.28
CA GLY A 77 -0.11 -2.49 -3.13
C GLY A 77 0.28 -3.18 -4.44
N THR A 78 0.07 -2.53 -5.60
CA THR A 78 0.58 -3.01 -6.90
C THR A 78 1.99 -2.50 -7.16
N LEU A 79 2.73 -3.17 -8.05
CA LEU A 79 4.07 -2.71 -8.45
C LEU A 79 4.03 -1.30 -9.04
N ASP A 80 3.10 -0.99 -9.94
CA ASP A 80 2.96 0.35 -10.53
C ASP A 80 2.63 1.41 -9.46
N GLY A 81 1.73 1.08 -8.53
CA GLY A 81 1.42 1.95 -7.40
C GLY A 81 2.62 2.21 -6.51
N PHE A 82 3.38 1.18 -6.16
CA PHE A 82 4.60 1.31 -5.36
C PHE A 82 5.68 2.13 -6.08
N MET A 83 5.84 1.95 -7.40
CA MET A 83 6.78 2.75 -8.20
C MET A 83 6.42 4.24 -8.15
N ARG A 84 5.13 4.58 -8.28
CA ARG A 84 4.66 5.97 -8.13
C ARG A 84 4.91 6.52 -6.74
N LEU A 85 4.74 5.70 -5.71
CA LEU A 85 5.01 6.10 -4.33
C LEU A 85 6.50 6.41 -4.12
N ALA A 86 7.39 5.61 -4.71
CA ALA A 86 8.83 5.82 -4.60
C ALA A 86 9.33 7.14 -5.21
N ASP A 87 8.58 7.70 -6.15
CA ASP A 87 8.87 8.98 -6.79
C ASP A 87 7.97 10.13 -6.28
N ASP A 88 7.16 9.89 -5.24
CA ASP A 88 6.23 10.90 -4.74
C ASP A 88 6.98 12.04 -4.03
N GLU A 89 6.94 13.23 -4.62
CA GLU A 89 7.62 14.42 -4.10
C GLU A 89 7.02 14.92 -2.77
N ARG A 90 5.81 14.48 -2.43
CA ARG A 90 5.12 14.85 -1.20
C ARG A 90 5.63 14.06 0.01
N LEU A 91 6.36 12.96 -0.23
CA LEU A 91 7.04 12.24 0.82
C LEU A 91 8.27 13.01 1.32
N THR A 92 8.59 12.84 2.59
CA THR A 92 9.85 13.26 3.18
C THR A 92 11.02 12.61 2.44
N PRO A 93 12.20 13.27 2.42
CA PRO A 93 13.39 12.71 1.81
C PRO A 93 13.75 11.31 2.34
N LEU A 94 13.48 11.06 3.63
CA LEU A 94 13.72 9.75 4.26
C LEU A 94 12.79 8.67 3.71
N SER A 95 11.48 8.91 3.72
CA SER A 95 10.48 7.94 3.24
C SER A 95 10.67 7.65 1.75
N ARG A 96 10.96 8.70 0.95
CA ARG A 96 11.28 8.54 -0.47
C ARG A 96 12.54 7.70 -0.69
N ALA A 97 13.60 7.95 0.08
CA ALA A 97 14.84 7.17 -0.01
C ALA A 97 14.62 5.70 0.35
N ARG A 98 13.78 5.40 1.36
CA ARG A 98 13.40 4.01 1.71
C ARG A 98 12.65 3.34 0.57
N CYS A 99 11.62 3.99 0.02
CA CYS A 99 10.87 3.45 -1.13
C CYS A 99 11.77 3.24 -2.35
N ALA A 100 12.67 4.17 -2.65
CA ALA A 100 13.63 4.05 -3.75
C ALA A 100 14.63 2.90 -3.55
N ALA A 101 15.10 2.67 -2.31
CA ALA A 101 16.00 1.56 -1.99
C ALA A 101 15.32 0.20 -2.24
N ILE A 102 14.08 0.03 -1.78
CA ILE A 102 13.30 -1.20 -2.02
C ILE A 102 13.03 -1.37 -3.51
N ARG A 103 12.59 -0.33 -4.22
CA ARG A 103 12.42 -0.35 -5.67
C ARG A 103 13.67 -0.88 -6.38
N ASN A 104 14.84 -0.34 -6.04
CA ASN A 104 16.09 -0.73 -6.67
C ASN A 104 16.45 -2.19 -6.38
N ARG A 105 16.17 -2.69 -5.17
CA ARG A 105 16.33 -4.12 -4.84
C ARG A 105 15.43 -5.01 -5.71
N LEU A 106 14.15 -4.66 -5.84
CA LEU A 106 13.19 -5.40 -6.67
C LEU A 106 13.64 -5.46 -8.14
N LEU A 107 14.10 -4.33 -8.69
CA LEU A 107 14.65 -4.28 -10.05
C LEU A 107 15.88 -5.18 -10.20
N VAL A 108 16.82 -5.13 -9.25
CA VAL A 108 18.01 -5.99 -9.27
C VAL A 108 17.63 -7.47 -9.20
N HIS A 109 16.67 -7.84 -8.36
CA HIS A 109 16.18 -9.22 -8.23
C HIS A 109 15.50 -9.68 -9.52
N GLY A 110 14.61 -8.87 -10.10
CA GLY A 110 13.96 -9.15 -11.37
C GLY A 110 14.96 -9.31 -12.53
N LEU A 111 15.95 -8.42 -12.63
CA LEU A 111 17.01 -8.53 -13.64
C LEU A 111 17.84 -9.81 -13.46
N LYS A 112 18.25 -10.13 -12.23
CA LYS A 112 18.96 -11.39 -11.94
C LYS A 112 18.14 -12.61 -12.34
N ALA A 113 16.82 -12.61 -12.08
CA ALA A 113 15.95 -13.71 -12.47
C ALA A 113 15.83 -13.87 -13.99
N LEU A 114 15.77 -12.77 -14.74
CA LEU A 114 15.75 -12.79 -16.21
C LEU A 114 17.05 -13.34 -16.79
N PHE A 115 18.21 -12.87 -16.32
CA PHE A 115 19.52 -13.29 -16.83
C PHE A 115 20.00 -14.65 -16.30
N ARG A 116 19.39 -15.19 -15.25
CA ARG A 116 19.68 -16.54 -14.73
C ARG A 116 18.94 -17.64 -15.50
N ASN A 117 17.87 -17.28 -16.22
CA ASN A 117 17.07 -18.19 -17.05
C ASN A 117 17.30 -18.00 -18.57
N ALA A 118 18.26 -17.16 -18.95
CA ALA A 118 18.73 -16.97 -20.33
C ALA A 118 20.02 -17.76 -20.57
#